data_AF-A0A0N1HES2-F1
#
_entry.id   AF-A0A0N1HES2-F1
#
_cell.length_a   1.000
_cell.length_b   1.000
_cell.length_c   1.000
_cell.angle_alpha   90.00
_cell.angle_beta   90.00
_cell.angle_gamma   90.00
#
_symmetry.space_group_name_H-M   'P 1'
#
loop_
_entity.id
_entity.type
_entity.pdbx_description
1 polymer ?
#
loop_
_entity_poly.entity_id
_entity_poly.type
_entity_poly.pdbx_seq_one_letter_code
_entity_poly.pdbx_strand_id
1 'polypeptide(L)'
;MPSTVIHLPNGQTYTVTPVFGGYSFKSANLDVHHSAMPPGWTVQLQTEDEVDEINETERRKSRISVIREPSDDQDPNQKRTISHRFARTTVQSDTVFISSISMPANSDFKGPTSPTRHIALMLWATLWWYFHKEAPNMSILTEDSALTPEAGRPKVDWRIKIKREGIFKGKNVMQKLERMGLIASEDSCVGTDTDIRLPGGWGEAFVSQRAFWQIDPRLFLFTLAPSAHSPYPAQSPHPSRPSSPERGTADGRPAARPVDNITTTGILPDGLSAGISSPGGPFQSASHLPTYYPPPPPQYTFTNHIRHPIRPRPPRQGETFYTRYIPSLESWLSFRVPSLSPRPVPHVSFATNGNSMGLPAPAAAASTSDRPISVATLPTLSSFNERSSDLDLLHKWMNDPRVNRAWGEAGPKERQKKFLEDCLSSRHSFPAFGCWDGKPFGYFEVYWVKEDKLGRLLGGGLDNHCRGLHVLVGENEFRGPHRVKVWLSSLVHYAWLADSRTEQVMLEPRVDNTKFINYLKEAGFYKQGEVSFPHKQSAVMKLDRESWIAPSI
;
A
#
# COMPACT_ATOMS: atom_id res chain seq x y z
N MET A 1 36.85 -6.53 17.93
CA MET A 1 35.70 -5.61 18.14
C MET A 1 34.90 -5.59 16.85
N PRO A 2 33.55 -5.62 16.87
CA PRO A 2 32.79 -5.53 15.62
C PRO A 2 33.18 -4.23 14.92
N SER A 3 33.34 -4.30 13.59
CA SER A 3 33.83 -3.19 12.78
C SER A 3 33.06 -1.91 13.09
N THR A 4 33.78 -0.91 13.62
CA THR A 4 33.27 0.44 13.86
C THR A 4 33.14 1.23 12.56
N VAL A 5 33.53 0.66 11.43
CA VAL A 5 33.49 1.30 10.11
C VAL A 5 32.77 0.39 9.12
N ILE A 6 31.89 0.95 8.31
CA ILE A 6 31.21 0.25 7.22
C ILE A 6 31.60 0.87 5.89
N HIS A 7 31.82 0.00 4.90
CA HIS A 7 32.05 0.38 3.52
C HIS A 7 30.85 -0.08 2.70
N LEU A 8 30.18 0.88 2.07
CA LEU A 8 29.04 0.62 1.20
C LEU A 8 29.51 0.36 -0.24
N PRO A 9 28.77 -0.42 -1.05
CA PRO A 9 29.12 -0.74 -2.44
C PRO A 9 29.39 0.46 -3.36
N ASN A 10 28.86 1.64 -3.03
CA ASN A 10 29.08 2.88 -3.80
C ASN A 10 30.31 3.67 -3.34
N GLY A 11 31.20 3.06 -2.53
CA GLY A 11 32.44 3.66 -2.03
C GLY A 11 32.27 4.54 -0.80
N GLN A 12 31.05 4.73 -0.30
CA GLN A 12 30.79 5.54 0.90
C GLN A 12 31.22 4.80 2.16
N THR A 13 31.78 5.55 3.11
CA THR A 13 32.26 5.00 4.38
C THR A 13 31.58 5.68 5.56
N TYR A 14 31.07 4.89 6.51
CA TYR A 14 30.45 5.40 7.73
C TYR A 14 31.10 4.79 8.97
N THR A 15 31.28 5.60 10.00
CA THR A 15 31.65 5.14 11.33
C THR A 15 30.38 4.86 12.13
N VAL A 16 30.29 3.69 12.74
CA VAL A 16 29.18 3.22 13.58
C VAL A 16 29.61 3.22 15.04
N THR A 17 28.98 4.07 15.86
CA THR A 17 29.28 4.21 17.29
C THR A 17 28.07 3.86 18.15
N PRO A 18 28.21 3.05 19.21
CA PRO A 18 27.13 2.82 20.16
C PRO A 18 26.66 4.12 20.81
N VAL A 19 25.34 4.28 20.97
CA VAL A 19 24.70 5.39 21.70
C VAL A 19 23.63 4.84 22.64
N PHE A 20 22.98 5.70 23.44
CA PHE A 20 21.92 5.26 24.33
C PHE A 20 20.80 4.56 23.55
N GLY A 21 20.63 3.25 23.79
CA GLY A 21 19.57 2.44 23.17
C GLY A 21 19.81 1.98 21.73
N GLY A 22 20.96 2.31 21.12
CA GLY A 22 21.21 1.93 19.73
C GLY A 22 22.56 2.36 19.18
N TYR A 23 22.59 2.78 17.91
CA TYR A 23 23.82 3.07 17.17
C TYR A 23 23.69 4.33 16.32
N SER A 24 24.75 5.13 16.27
CA SER A 24 24.86 6.31 15.42
C SER A 24 25.79 6.01 14.25
N PHE A 25 25.35 6.35 13.05
CA PHE A 25 26.10 6.27 11.80
C PHE A 25 26.56 7.68 11.45
N LYS A 26 27.86 7.88 11.24
CA LYS A 26 28.45 9.18 10.86
C LYS A 26 29.33 9.00 9.64
N SER A 27 29.19 9.85 8.63
CA SER A 27 30.03 9.78 7.44
C SER A 27 31.50 9.96 7.84
N ALA A 28 32.38 9.11 7.30
CA ALA A 28 33.83 9.23 7.48
C ALA A 28 34.46 10.21 6.49
N ASN A 29 33.69 10.72 5.52
CA ASN A 29 34.18 11.69 4.55
C ASN A 29 34.27 13.07 5.19
N LEU A 30 35.43 13.72 5.06
CA LEU A 30 35.69 15.09 5.54
C LEU A 30 34.86 16.15 4.78
N ASP A 31 34.44 15.83 3.55
CA ASP A 31 33.72 16.76 2.67
C ASP A 31 32.20 16.58 2.75
N VAL A 32 31.65 16.92 3.92
CA VAL A 32 30.22 16.82 4.24
C VAL A 32 29.38 17.76 3.35
N HIS A 33 29.98 18.83 2.84
CA HIS A 33 29.32 19.90 2.07
C HIS A 33 29.13 19.56 0.58
N HIS A 34 29.78 18.50 0.07
CA HIS A 34 29.59 17.98 -1.29
C HIS A 34 29.13 16.51 -1.33
N SER A 35 29.05 15.85 -0.17
CA SER A 35 28.57 14.47 -0.07
C SER A 35 27.08 14.36 -0.34
N ALA A 36 26.75 13.61 -1.37
CA ALA A 36 25.41 13.33 -1.86
C ALA A 36 24.57 12.41 -0.93
N MET A 37 24.91 12.34 0.36
CA MET A 37 24.46 11.35 1.33
C MET A 37 24.22 11.97 2.71
N PRO A 38 23.35 11.39 3.56
CA PRO A 38 23.13 11.93 4.89
C PRO A 38 24.45 11.93 5.70
N PRO A 39 24.79 13.05 6.38
CA PRO A 39 26.01 13.15 7.18
C PRO A 39 26.01 12.20 8.37
N GLY A 40 24.82 11.85 8.86
CA GLY A 40 24.63 10.79 9.83
C GLY A 40 23.18 10.56 10.20
N TRP A 41 22.92 9.45 10.87
CA TRP A 41 21.62 9.12 11.45
C TRP A 41 21.80 8.24 12.69
N THR A 42 20.76 8.15 13.50
CA THR A 42 20.74 7.29 14.68
C THR A 42 19.62 6.28 14.57
N VAL A 43 19.93 5.03 14.90
CA VAL A 43 18.97 3.93 14.94
C VAL A 43 18.85 3.42 16.37
N GLN A 44 17.63 3.09 16.76
CA GLN A 44 17.37 2.32 17.97
C GLN A 44 17.39 0.84 17.58
N LEU A 45 18.21 0.03 18.25
CA LEU A 45 18.31 -1.41 18.01
C LEU A 45 18.09 -2.13 19.34
N GLN A 46 17.06 -2.96 19.39
CA GLN A 46 16.60 -3.63 20.60
C GLN A 46 16.28 -5.08 20.32
N THR A 47 16.32 -5.92 21.34
CA THR A 47 15.86 -7.31 21.27
C THR A 47 14.60 -7.42 22.12
N GLU A 48 13.56 -8.04 21.57
CA GLU A 48 12.26 -8.20 22.22
C GLU A 48 11.96 -9.65 22.57
N ASP A 49 11.57 -9.86 23.83
CA ASP A 49 11.11 -11.15 24.33
C ASP A 49 9.60 -11.09 24.56
N GLU A 50 8.88 -12.08 24.04
CA GLU A 50 7.46 -12.30 24.38
C GLU A 50 7.38 -12.98 25.76
N VAL A 51 6.52 -12.45 26.64
CA VAL A 51 6.28 -13.03 27.97
C VAL A 51 4.82 -13.45 28.07
N ASP A 52 4.59 -14.75 28.29
CA ASP A 52 3.27 -15.29 28.64
C ASP A 52 2.94 -14.94 30.10
N GLU A 53 1.71 -14.47 30.36
CA GLU A 53 1.27 -13.96 31.67
C GLU A 53 1.47 -14.97 32.82
N ILE A 54 1.47 -16.27 32.52
CA ILE A 54 1.63 -17.36 33.50
C ILE A 54 3.02 -17.32 34.17
N ASN A 55 4.05 -16.83 33.47
CA ASN A 55 5.43 -16.77 33.95
C ASN A 55 5.78 -15.48 34.74
N GLU A 56 4.87 -14.51 34.86
CA GLU A 56 5.14 -13.28 35.65
C GLU A 56 5.31 -13.58 37.15
N THR A 57 4.63 -14.61 37.68
CA THR A 57 4.68 -14.95 39.10
C THR A 57 6.05 -15.45 39.54
N GLU A 58 6.83 -16.07 38.64
CA GLU A 58 8.16 -16.59 38.95
C GLU A 58 9.29 -15.55 38.76
N ARG A 59 9.12 -14.54 37.90
CA ARG A 59 10.17 -13.55 37.57
C ARG A 59 10.20 -12.28 38.43
N ARG A 60 9.27 -12.08 39.37
CA ARG A 60 9.26 -10.91 40.29
C ARG A 60 10.47 -10.80 41.26
N LYS A 61 11.54 -11.59 41.08
CA LYS A 61 12.77 -11.51 41.88
C LYS A 61 13.95 -10.76 41.21
N SER A 62 13.81 -10.22 39.99
CA SER A 62 14.88 -9.43 39.36
C SER A 62 14.43 -8.00 39.00
N ARG A 63 15.07 -7.01 39.63
CA ARG A 63 14.87 -5.56 39.47
C ARG A 63 15.15 -5.10 38.02
N ILE A 64 14.20 -4.39 37.38
CA ILE A 64 14.33 -3.05 36.74
C ILE A 64 13.16 -2.75 35.77
N SER A 65 12.51 -1.61 36.05
CA SER A 65 11.59 -0.73 35.29
C SER A 65 10.57 -1.31 34.28
N VAL A 66 9.31 -1.37 34.73
CA VAL A 66 8.12 -1.24 33.87
C VAL A 66 7.70 0.23 33.91
N ILE A 67 7.75 0.95 32.79
CA ILE A 67 6.99 2.21 32.62
C ILE A 67 6.19 2.07 31.34
N ARG A 68 4.91 1.74 31.50
CA ARG A 68 3.85 2.14 30.59
C ARG A 68 2.58 2.23 31.44
N GLU A 69 2.00 3.42 31.54
CA GLU A 69 0.69 3.57 32.17
C GLU A 69 -0.35 2.80 31.33
N PRO A 70 -1.26 2.07 31.97
CA PRO A 70 -2.30 1.33 31.26
C PRO A 70 -3.32 2.31 30.69
N SER A 71 -3.53 2.27 29.37
CA SER A 71 -4.71 2.81 28.73
C SER A 71 -5.82 1.75 28.80
N ASP A 72 -6.99 2.10 29.31
CA ASP A 72 -8.13 1.24 29.68
C ASP A 72 -8.84 0.47 28.54
N ASP A 73 -8.21 0.27 27.38
CA ASP A 73 -8.80 -0.42 26.20
C ASP A 73 -7.91 -1.56 25.67
N GLN A 74 -7.37 -2.43 26.53
CA GLN A 74 -6.61 -3.60 26.07
C GLN A 74 -7.37 -4.93 26.23
N ASP A 75 -7.49 -5.61 25.09
CA ASP A 75 -7.99 -6.98 24.92
C ASP A 75 -7.19 -7.95 25.82
N PRO A 76 -7.85 -8.81 26.64
CA PRO A 76 -7.19 -9.65 27.66
C PRO A 76 -6.25 -10.74 27.14
N ASN A 77 -5.89 -10.74 25.84
CA ASN A 77 -5.04 -11.74 25.21
C ASN A 77 -3.75 -11.15 24.60
N GLN A 78 -3.40 -9.90 24.93
CA GLN A 78 -2.23 -9.23 24.37
C GLN A 78 -0.96 -9.61 25.14
N LYS A 79 -0.17 -10.53 24.57
CA LYS A 79 1.16 -10.93 25.08
C LYS A 79 2.01 -9.70 25.42
N ARG A 80 2.50 -9.60 26.66
CA ARG A 80 3.39 -8.50 27.06
C ARG A 80 4.77 -8.69 26.43
N THR A 81 5.20 -7.71 25.64
CA THR A 81 6.53 -7.68 25.04
C THR A 81 7.47 -6.87 25.92
N ILE A 82 8.63 -7.44 26.28
CA ILE A 82 9.67 -6.72 27.02
C ILE A 82 10.83 -6.46 26.07
N SER A 83 11.19 -5.19 25.90
CA SER A 83 12.32 -4.77 25.06
C SER A 83 13.57 -4.59 25.91
N HIS A 84 14.69 -5.18 25.48
CA HIS A 84 15.99 -5.10 26.14
C HIS A 84 17.05 -4.49 25.22
N ARG A 85 18.16 -4.05 25.84
CA ARG A 85 19.32 -3.53 25.10
C ARG A 85 19.89 -4.62 24.20
N PHE A 86 20.07 -4.30 22.91
CA PHE A 86 20.73 -5.19 21.97
C PHE A 86 22.17 -5.49 22.40
N ALA A 87 22.52 -6.77 22.45
CA ALA A 87 23.85 -7.25 22.82
C ALA A 87 24.45 -8.15 21.72
N ARG A 88 23.67 -9.12 21.25
CA ARG A 88 23.99 -10.03 20.16
C ARG A 88 22.81 -10.13 19.19
N THR A 89 23.11 -10.53 17.97
CA THR A 89 22.10 -10.82 16.96
C THR A 89 21.21 -11.96 17.42
N THR A 90 19.91 -11.84 17.15
CA THR A 90 18.93 -12.90 17.35
C THR A 90 18.30 -13.26 16.01
N VAL A 91 17.67 -14.43 15.94
CA VAL A 91 17.14 -14.92 14.66
C VAL A 91 15.91 -14.14 14.20
N GLN A 92 15.01 -13.76 15.12
CA GLN A 92 13.73 -13.11 14.80
C GLN A 92 13.23 -12.09 15.85
N SER A 93 13.99 -11.88 16.93
CA SER A 93 13.58 -11.04 18.07
C SER A 93 14.15 -9.62 18.02
N ASP A 94 15.05 -9.34 17.08
CA ASP A 94 15.67 -8.02 16.95
C ASP A 94 14.71 -7.05 16.24
N THR A 95 14.67 -5.82 16.75
CA THR A 95 13.83 -4.74 16.23
C THR A 95 14.64 -3.48 16.01
N VAL A 96 14.34 -2.77 14.92
CA VAL A 96 15.03 -1.53 14.56
C VAL A 96 14.05 -0.45 14.10
N PHE A 97 14.35 0.79 14.48
CA PHE A 97 13.79 1.98 13.85
C PHE A 97 14.80 3.12 13.80
N ILE A 98 14.66 4.03 12.84
CA ILE A 98 15.49 5.24 12.77
C ILE A 98 14.88 6.31 13.69
N SER A 99 15.63 6.70 14.72
CA SER A 99 15.17 7.66 15.74
C SER A 99 15.40 9.10 15.31
N SER A 100 16.52 9.39 14.65
CA SER A 100 16.87 10.74 14.17
C SER A 100 17.77 10.72 12.94
N ILE A 101 17.73 11.82 12.17
CA ILE A 101 18.57 12.05 11.00
C ILE A 101 19.35 13.35 11.27
N SER A 102 20.65 13.34 11.06
CA SER A 102 21.45 14.57 11.02
C SER A 102 21.32 15.16 9.62
N MET A 103 20.79 16.37 9.49
CA MET A 103 20.73 17.07 8.20
C MET A 103 21.84 18.11 8.08
N PRO A 104 22.49 18.26 6.91
CA PRO A 104 23.38 19.38 6.66
C PRO A 104 22.58 20.70 6.59
N ALA A 105 23.27 21.83 6.65
CA ALA A 105 22.62 23.13 6.52
C ALA A 105 21.96 23.29 5.13
N ASN A 106 20.77 23.90 5.09
CA ASN A 106 19.98 24.11 3.86
C ASN A 106 20.69 24.95 2.77
N SER A 107 21.80 25.62 3.11
CA SER A 107 22.61 26.42 2.17
C SER A 107 23.36 25.57 1.14
N ASP A 108 23.71 24.33 1.49
CA ASP A 108 24.71 23.55 0.75
C ASP A 108 24.05 22.50 -0.17
N PHE A 109 22.87 22.01 0.22
CA PHE A 109 22.12 20.99 -0.53
C PHE A 109 20.66 21.36 -0.70
N LYS A 110 20.10 21.04 -1.87
CA LYS A 110 18.65 20.98 -2.04
C LYS A 110 18.12 19.82 -1.18
N GLY A 111 17.02 20.05 -0.45
CA GLY A 111 16.35 18.98 0.30
C GLY A 111 16.06 17.76 -0.57
N PRO A 112 15.98 16.55 0.00
CA PRO A 112 15.85 15.33 -0.78
C PRO A 112 14.60 15.39 -1.66
N THR A 113 14.78 15.17 -2.98
CA THR A 113 13.68 15.13 -3.96
C THR A 113 12.61 14.10 -3.58
N SER A 114 12.98 13.07 -2.82
CA SER A 114 12.07 12.13 -2.18
C SER A 114 12.53 11.81 -0.76
N PRO A 115 11.88 12.36 0.29
CA PRO A 115 12.19 12.04 1.67
C PRO A 115 12.15 10.54 1.95
N THR A 116 11.19 9.81 1.38
CA THR A 116 11.07 8.37 1.60
C THR A 116 12.22 7.56 0.98
N ARG A 117 12.76 7.98 -0.17
CA ARG A 117 13.95 7.31 -0.74
C ARG A 117 15.18 7.53 0.13
N HIS A 118 15.32 8.71 0.72
CA HIS A 118 16.40 9.00 1.67
C HIS A 118 16.27 8.13 2.94
N ILE A 119 15.04 7.94 3.42
CA ILE A 119 14.74 6.99 4.50
C ILE A 119 15.11 5.55 4.12
N ALA A 120 14.76 5.11 2.91
CA ALA A 120 15.08 3.78 2.42
C ALA A 120 16.59 3.55 2.33
N LEU A 121 17.36 4.56 1.91
CA LEU A 121 18.82 4.52 1.86
C LEU A 121 19.44 4.30 3.24
N MET A 122 19.06 5.10 4.24
CA MET A 122 19.58 4.95 5.60
C MET A 122 19.21 3.59 6.21
N LEU A 123 17.98 3.13 5.97
CA LEU A 123 17.54 1.80 6.41
C LEU A 123 18.38 0.71 5.72
N TRP A 124 18.58 0.80 4.41
CA TRP A 124 19.41 -0.16 3.66
C TRP A 124 20.86 -0.19 4.18
N ALA A 125 21.48 0.97 4.41
CA ALA A 125 22.83 1.05 4.97
C ALA A 125 22.92 0.51 6.41
N THR A 126 21.86 0.70 7.20
CA THR A 126 21.76 0.12 8.56
C THR A 126 21.67 -1.40 8.49
N LEU A 127 20.87 -1.94 7.56
CA LEU A 127 20.71 -3.38 7.35
C LEU A 127 21.98 -4.03 6.79
N TRP A 128 22.70 -3.32 5.91
CA TRP A 128 24.03 -3.73 5.46
C TRP A 128 24.96 -3.95 6.64
N TRP A 129 25.06 -2.99 7.55
CA TRP A 129 25.85 -3.15 8.78
C TRP A 129 25.36 -4.30 9.65
N TYR A 130 24.05 -4.39 9.89
CA TYR A 130 23.47 -5.39 10.78
C TYR A 130 23.70 -6.82 10.27
N PHE A 131 23.49 -7.09 8.98
CA PHE A 131 23.67 -8.43 8.41
C PHE A 131 25.13 -8.83 8.16
N HIS A 132 26.09 -7.91 8.35
CA HIS A 132 27.53 -8.23 8.43
C HIS A 132 27.97 -8.67 9.83
N LYS A 133 27.11 -8.56 10.83
CA LYS A 133 27.41 -9.08 12.18
C LYS A 133 27.43 -10.60 12.17
N GLU A 134 28.01 -11.19 13.22
CA GLU A 134 27.98 -12.63 13.45
C GLU A 134 26.54 -13.16 13.38
N ALA A 135 26.35 -14.22 12.59
CA ALA A 135 25.03 -14.79 12.38
C ALA A 135 24.55 -15.49 13.66
N PRO A 136 23.26 -15.32 14.03
CA PRO A 136 22.69 -16.06 15.15
C PRO A 136 22.54 -17.54 14.80
N ASN A 137 22.32 -18.38 15.81
CA ASN A 137 21.97 -19.77 15.60
C ASN A 137 20.59 -19.87 14.93
N MET A 138 20.54 -20.29 13.66
CA MET A 138 19.30 -20.35 12.88
C MET A 138 18.35 -21.50 13.28
N SER A 139 18.80 -22.42 14.12
CA SER A 139 17.96 -23.51 14.63
C SER A 139 17.01 -22.97 15.69
N ILE A 140 15.70 -23.10 15.45
CA ILE A 140 14.68 -22.71 16.42
C ILE A 140 14.29 -23.90 17.30
N LEU A 141 14.01 -23.62 18.57
CA LEU A 141 13.41 -24.58 19.50
C LEU A 141 11.91 -24.29 19.59
N THR A 142 11.10 -25.23 19.13
CA THR A 142 9.65 -25.23 19.30
C THR A 142 9.25 -26.38 20.22
N GLU A 143 8.03 -26.37 20.75
CA GLU A 143 7.48 -27.49 21.52
C GLU A 143 7.61 -28.81 20.74
N ASP A 144 7.24 -28.80 19.45
CA ASP A 144 7.32 -29.97 18.57
C ASP A 144 8.76 -30.44 18.27
N SER A 145 9.74 -29.53 18.35
CA SER A 145 11.15 -29.85 18.08
C SER A 145 12.00 -29.97 19.34
N ALA A 146 11.37 -29.99 20.53
CA ALA A 146 12.05 -30.07 21.82
C ALA A 146 12.94 -31.32 21.94
N LEU A 147 12.46 -32.44 21.41
CA LEU A 147 13.18 -33.72 21.38
C LEU A 147 14.11 -33.89 20.17
N THR A 148 14.09 -32.94 19.22
CA THR A 148 14.95 -33.00 18.04
C THR A 148 16.37 -32.52 18.40
N PRO A 149 17.42 -33.31 18.07
CA PRO A 149 18.80 -32.85 18.20
C PRO A 149 19.02 -31.54 17.47
N GLU A 150 19.88 -30.67 17.99
CA GLU A 150 20.06 -29.30 17.47
C GLU A 150 20.37 -29.24 15.96
N ALA A 151 21.16 -30.21 15.45
CA ALA A 151 21.49 -30.33 14.04
C ALA A 151 20.28 -30.65 13.14
N GLY A 152 19.25 -31.29 13.68
CA GLY A 152 18.01 -31.64 12.99
C GLY A 152 16.85 -30.68 13.24
N ARG A 153 17.01 -29.67 14.11
CA ARG A 153 15.95 -28.70 14.39
C ARG A 153 15.60 -27.87 13.15
N PRO A 154 14.35 -27.42 13.02
CA PRO A 154 13.94 -26.54 11.93
C PRO A 154 14.84 -25.29 11.87
N LYS A 155 15.25 -24.93 10.66
CA LYS A 155 16.00 -23.70 10.40
C LYS A 155 15.06 -22.63 9.90
N VAL A 156 15.16 -21.43 10.46
CA VAL A 156 14.36 -20.27 10.06
C VAL A 156 15.23 -19.17 9.47
N ASP A 157 14.62 -18.32 8.63
CA ASP A 157 15.31 -17.16 8.06
C ASP A 157 15.68 -16.17 9.18
N TRP A 158 16.93 -15.68 9.19
CA TRP A 158 17.35 -14.57 10.04
C TRP A 158 16.64 -13.28 9.60
N ARG A 159 15.81 -12.73 10.48
CA ARG A 159 14.95 -11.57 10.25
C ARG A 159 15.14 -10.51 11.33
N ILE A 160 14.99 -9.26 10.94
CA ILE A 160 14.91 -8.11 11.84
C ILE A 160 13.58 -7.39 11.62
N LYS A 161 12.86 -7.08 12.70
CA LYS A 161 11.58 -6.36 12.63
C LYS A 161 11.82 -4.85 12.46
N ILE A 162 11.03 -4.22 11.61
CA ILE A 162 11.06 -2.78 11.34
C ILE A 162 9.88 -2.14 12.07
N LYS A 163 10.15 -1.53 13.21
CA LYS A 163 9.10 -0.90 14.03
C LYS A 163 8.60 0.38 13.38
N ARG A 164 7.28 0.59 13.40
CA ARG A 164 6.66 1.86 12.98
C ARG A 164 6.83 2.95 14.05
N GLU A 165 8.08 3.28 14.36
CA GLU A 165 8.51 4.25 15.36
C GLU A 165 9.49 5.27 14.78
N GLY A 166 9.79 6.33 15.55
CA GLY A 166 10.64 7.43 15.10
C GLY A 166 10.15 8.01 13.77
N ILE A 167 11.05 8.10 12.79
CA ILE A 167 10.73 8.65 11.46
C ILE A 167 9.77 7.77 10.64
N PHE A 168 9.63 6.48 10.98
CA PHE A 168 8.73 5.56 10.29
C PHE A 168 7.25 5.77 10.64
N LYS A 169 6.94 6.62 11.64
CA LYS A 169 5.56 7.05 11.96
C LYS A 169 4.92 7.91 10.86
N GLY A 170 5.73 8.46 9.95
CA GLY A 170 5.28 9.30 8.85
C GLY A 170 4.19 8.65 7.98
N LYS A 171 3.28 9.48 7.45
CA LYS A 171 2.19 9.03 6.58
C LYS A 171 2.76 8.30 5.35
N ASN A 172 2.31 7.08 5.12
CA ASN A 172 2.66 6.26 3.96
C ASN A 172 4.14 5.80 3.85
N VAL A 173 4.97 5.96 4.90
CA VAL A 173 6.40 5.59 4.83
C VAL A 173 6.58 4.08 4.68
N MET A 174 5.96 3.28 5.56
CA MET A 174 6.05 1.81 5.53
C MET A 174 5.57 1.23 4.20
N GLN A 175 4.44 1.74 3.70
CA GLN A 175 3.83 1.38 2.41
C GLN A 175 4.80 1.59 1.25
N LYS A 176 5.51 2.72 1.25
CA LYS A 176 6.49 3.04 0.21
C LYS A 176 7.73 2.15 0.32
N LEU A 177 8.21 1.86 1.54
CA LEU A 177 9.33 0.94 1.75
C LEU A 177 9.01 -0.49 1.28
N GLU A 178 7.79 -0.95 1.52
CA GLU A 178 7.30 -2.24 1.03
C GLU A 178 7.19 -2.24 -0.50
N ARG A 179 6.63 -1.18 -1.10
CA ARG A 179 6.57 -1.00 -2.56
C ARG A 179 7.94 -0.93 -3.22
N MET A 180 8.95 -0.42 -2.52
CA MET A 180 10.35 -0.43 -2.97
C MET A 180 11.01 -1.82 -2.84
N GLY A 181 10.35 -2.78 -2.18
CA GLY A 181 10.87 -4.12 -1.94
C GLY A 181 11.88 -4.21 -0.79
N LEU A 182 12.05 -3.15 0.01
CA LEU A 182 13.04 -3.13 1.11
C LEU A 182 12.54 -3.88 2.35
N ILE A 183 11.25 -3.78 2.64
CA ILE A 183 10.60 -4.46 3.77
C ILE A 183 9.50 -5.40 3.24
N ALA A 184 9.16 -6.40 4.05
CA ALA A 184 8.05 -7.32 3.79
C ALA A 184 7.10 -7.37 5.00
N SER A 185 5.85 -7.74 4.75
CA SER A 185 4.85 -8.09 5.76
C SER A 185 4.21 -9.41 5.36
N GLU A 186 3.97 -10.30 6.31
CA GLU A 186 3.21 -11.53 6.07
C GLU A 186 1.69 -11.30 6.10
N ASP A 187 1.26 -10.12 6.54
CA ASP A 187 -0.15 -9.73 6.52
C ASP A 187 -0.53 -9.12 5.16
N SER A 188 -1.25 -9.91 4.37
CA SER A 188 -1.75 -9.58 3.05
C SER A 188 -3.26 -9.34 2.98
N CYS A 189 -3.91 -9.06 4.11
CA CYS A 189 -5.31 -8.66 4.10
C CYS A 189 -5.50 -7.16 3.80
N VAL A 190 -6.70 -6.74 3.41
CA VAL A 190 -7.05 -5.31 3.34
C VAL A 190 -7.08 -4.73 4.75
N GLY A 191 -7.73 -5.46 5.68
CA GLY A 191 -8.03 -5.05 7.05
C GLY A 191 -9.40 -4.40 7.17
N THR A 192 -10.00 -4.51 8.37
CA THR A 192 -11.33 -3.97 8.69
C THR A 192 -11.29 -2.52 9.19
N ASP A 193 -10.10 -2.00 9.52
CA ASP A 193 -9.90 -0.63 9.97
C ASP A 193 -10.37 0.40 8.93
N THR A 194 -11.31 1.24 9.35
CA THR A 194 -11.85 2.32 8.52
C THR A 194 -11.13 3.66 8.74
N ASP A 195 -10.35 3.81 9.82
CA ASP A 195 -9.58 5.04 10.08
C ASP A 195 -8.29 5.08 9.25
N ILE A 196 -8.31 5.91 8.21
CA ILE A 196 -7.19 6.13 7.29
C ILE A 196 -5.96 6.73 7.99
N ARG A 197 -6.15 7.40 9.15
CA ARG A 197 -5.08 8.07 9.92
C ARG A 197 -4.24 7.07 10.72
N LEU A 198 -4.81 5.92 11.05
CA LEU A 198 -4.15 4.84 11.77
C LEU A 198 -4.05 3.61 10.86
N PRO A 199 -3.21 3.66 9.80
CA PRO A 199 -3.05 2.50 8.94
C PRO A 199 -2.48 1.33 9.74
N GLY A 200 -3.33 0.35 10.06
CA GLY A 200 -2.95 -0.93 10.62
C GLY A 200 -2.11 -1.77 9.64
N GLY A 201 -1.54 -2.87 10.11
CA GLY A 201 -1.00 -3.89 9.20
C GLY A 201 0.50 -3.88 8.88
N TRP A 202 1.25 -2.90 9.38
CA TRP A 202 2.73 -2.88 9.33
C TRP A 202 3.39 -3.00 10.71
N GLY A 203 2.64 -3.48 11.71
CA GLY A 203 3.18 -3.71 13.06
C GLY A 203 4.32 -4.73 13.06
N GLU A 204 4.17 -5.79 12.25
CA GLU A 204 5.12 -6.90 12.13
C GLU A 204 5.91 -6.85 10.81
N ALA A 205 6.19 -5.65 10.27
CA ALA A 205 7.04 -5.54 9.10
C ALA A 205 8.47 -6.00 9.41
N PHE A 206 9.14 -6.65 8.47
CA PHE A 206 10.49 -7.19 8.68
C PHE A 206 11.35 -7.15 7.42
N VAL A 207 12.65 -7.40 7.60
CA VAL A 207 13.60 -7.69 6.54
C VAL A 207 14.30 -9.01 6.85
N SER A 208 14.35 -9.94 5.89
CA SER A 208 15.16 -11.15 6.01
C SER A 208 16.54 -10.95 5.40
N GLN A 209 17.55 -11.58 6.00
CA GLN A 209 18.92 -11.57 5.49
C GLN A 209 18.97 -12.08 4.04
N ARG A 210 18.29 -13.21 3.79
CA ARG A 210 18.25 -13.85 2.46
C ARG A 210 17.67 -12.94 1.38
N ALA A 211 16.59 -12.21 1.68
CA ALA A 211 16.01 -11.28 0.72
C ALA A 211 16.89 -10.05 0.53
N PHE A 212 17.42 -9.48 1.62
CA PHE A 212 18.28 -8.30 1.59
C PHE A 212 19.45 -8.45 0.60
N TRP A 213 20.15 -9.59 0.66
CA TRP A 213 21.29 -9.87 -0.23
C TRP A 213 20.93 -10.10 -1.70
N GLN A 214 19.65 -10.29 -2.01
CA GLN A 214 19.16 -10.45 -3.38
C GLN A 214 18.59 -9.15 -3.95
N ILE A 215 18.57 -8.05 -3.18
CA ILE A 215 18.11 -6.75 -3.68
C ILE A 215 19.29 -6.02 -4.33
N ASP A 216 19.06 -5.45 -5.51
CA ASP A 216 20.04 -4.61 -6.18
C ASP A 216 20.31 -3.33 -5.35
N PRO A 217 21.54 -3.11 -4.85
CA PRO A 217 21.87 -1.95 -4.03
C PRO A 217 21.63 -0.62 -4.75
N ARG A 218 21.66 -0.58 -6.09
CA ARG A 218 21.44 0.63 -6.90
C ARG A 218 20.04 1.21 -6.73
N LEU A 219 19.08 0.43 -6.23
CA LEU A 219 17.73 0.91 -5.92
C LEU A 219 17.70 1.89 -4.74
N PHE A 220 18.67 1.79 -3.83
CA PHE A 220 18.72 2.58 -2.59
C PHE A 220 19.96 3.43 -2.45
N LEU A 221 21.11 2.98 -2.99
CA LEU A 221 22.36 3.71 -2.99
C LEU A 221 22.44 4.68 -4.17
N PHE A 222 21.67 5.76 -4.10
CA PHE A 222 21.73 6.86 -5.07
C PHE A 222 22.44 8.08 -4.47
N THR A 223 23.00 8.92 -5.34
CA THR A 223 23.58 10.20 -4.97
C THR A 223 22.52 11.31 -5.06
N LEU A 224 22.38 12.12 -4.00
CA LEU A 224 21.74 13.43 -4.09
C LEU A 224 22.49 14.33 -5.08
N ALA A 225 21.75 15.10 -5.90
CA ALA A 225 22.37 16.06 -6.82
C ALA A 225 22.91 17.27 -6.04
N PRO A 226 24.18 17.67 -6.23
CA PRO A 226 24.73 18.88 -5.61
C PRO A 226 24.01 20.13 -6.11
N SER A 227 23.91 21.16 -5.26
CA SER A 227 23.22 22.42 -5.61
C SER A 227 23.96 23.25 -6.68
N ALA A 228 25.26 23.00 -6.88
CA ALA A 228 26.10 23.76 -7.79
C ALA A 228 26.48 22.96 -9.05
N HIS A 229 26.35 23.61 -10.22
CA HIS A 229 26.79 23.19 -11.57
C HIS A 229 25.87 22.25 -12.38
N SER A 230 24.55 22.45 -12.33
CA SER A 230 23.71 22.00 -13.44
C SER A 230 23.95 22.92 -14.66
N PRO A 231 24.38 22.41 -15.84
CA PRO A 231 24.45 23.20 -17.08
C PRO A 231 23.06 23.56 -17.63
N TYR A 232 22.00 22.96 -17.06
CA TYR A 232 20.64 23.38 -17.32
C TYR A 232 20.30 24.54 -16.39
N PRO A 233 19.86 25.70 -16.93
CA PRO A 233 19.39 26.79 -16.10
C PRO A 233 18.29 26.26 -15.19
N ALA A 234 18.38 26.61 -13.90
CA ALA A 234 17.31 26.37 -12.95
C ALA A 234 15.99 26.75 -13.62
N GLN A 235 15.03 25.82 -13.66
CA GLN A 235 13.66 26.20 -13.97
C GLN A 235 13.33 27.39 -13.07
N SER A 236 13.00 28.50 -13.71
CA SER A 236 12.75 29.78 -13.09
C SER A 236 11.85 29.60 -11.86
N PRO A 237 12.18 30.18 -10.69
CA PRO A 237 11.13 30.42 -9.71
C PRO A 237 10.13 31.33 -10.42
N HIS A 238 8.89 30.90 -10.62
CA HIS A 238 7.86 31.79 -11.16
C HIS A 238 7.87 33.09 -10.34
N PRO A 239 8.22 34.25 -10.92
CA PRO A 239 7.77 35.51 -10.38
C PRO A 239 6.43 35.74 -11.06
N SER A 240 5.32 35.49 -10.38
CA SER A 240 4.07 36.11 -10.82
C SER A 240 4.30 37.63 -10.78
N ARG A 241 4.21 38.20 -11.97
CA ARG A 241 4.47 39.58 -12.39
C ARG A 241 3.91 40.65 -11.42
N PRO A 242 4.53 41.84 -11.36
CA PRO A 242 4.01 42.99 -10.63
C PRO A 242 2.87 43.66 -11.40
N SER A 243 1.80 44.04 -10.71
CA SER A 243 0.82 45.01 -11.19
C SER A 243 1.09 46.38 -10.54
N SER A 244 1.42 47.39 -11.36
CA SER A 244 1.50 48.81 -10.99
C SER A 244 0.10 49.43 -10.75
N PRO A 245 -0.01 50.74 -10.42
CA PRO A 245 0.20 51.37 -9.12
C PRO A 245 -1.13 51.90 -8.52
N GLU A 246 -1.32 51.84 -7.20
CA GLU A 246 -2.40 52.61 -6.55
C GLU A 246 -1.92 54.00 -6.13
N ARG A 247 -2.79 54.98 -6.35
CA ARG A 247 -2.56 56.42 -6.27
C ARG A 247 -3.25 56.96 -5.01
N GLY A 248 -2.48 57.48 -4.05
CA GLY A 248 -2.94 58.24 -2.88
C GLY A 248 -3.60 57.37 -1.79
N THR A 249 -3.41 57.58 -0.49
CA THR A 249 -3.14 58.82 0.27
C THR A 249 -2.37 58.53 1.56
N ALA A 250 -1.71 59.57 2.06
CA ALA A 250 -0.82 59.62 3.23
C ALA A 250 -1.51 59.32 4.58
N ASP A 251 -0.79 58.69 5.52
CA ASP A 251 -0.30 59.33 6.76
C ASP A 251 0.39 58.35 7.73
N GLY A 252 1.47 58.82 8.39
CA GLY A 252 1.92 58.33 9.71
C GLY A 252 3.04 57.27 9.82
N ARG A 253 4.27 57.70 10.17
CA ARG A 253 5.42 56.89 10.68
C ARG A 253 5.14 56.28 12.09
N PRO A 254 6.03 55.45 12.73
CA PRO A 254 7.29 54.82 12.29
C PRO A 254 7.37 53.28 12.52
N ALA A 255 8.48 52.70 12.07
CA ALA A 255 8.88 51.29 12.17
C ALA A 255 8.85 50.70 13.60
N ALA A 256 8.35 49.46 13.70
CA ALA A 256 8.56 48.55 14.82
C ALA A 256 9.24 47.26 14.35
N ARG A 257 10.14 46.74 15.19
CA ARG A 257 11.09 45.64 14.99
C ARG A 257 10.40 44.30 14.69
N PRO A 258 11.02 43.36 13.95
CA PRO A 258 10.53 42.00 13.86
C PRO A 258 10.95 41.23 15.11
N VAL A 259 10.03 41.03 16.04
CA VAL A 259 10.10 39.98 17.05
C VAL A 259 8.93 39.05 16.75
N ASP A 260 9.27 37.77 16.58
CA ASP A 260 8.38 36.61 16.51
C ASP A 260 7.20 36.66 15.53
N ASN A 261 7.38 35.96 14.40
CA ASN A 261 6.34 35.06 13.89
C ASN A 261 6.97 34.06 12.91
N ILE A 262 7.43 32.94 13.49
CA ILE A 262 7.49 31.67 12.78
C ILE A 262 6.04 31.28 12.49
N THR A 263 5.53 31.69 11.33
CA THR A 263 4.32 31.11 10.75
C THR A 263 4.78 30.14 9.67
N THR A 264 4.92 28.88 10.08
CA THR A 264 4.92 27.69 9.22
C THR A 264 3.71 27.73 8.27
N THR A 265 3.91 28.25 7.06
CA THR A 265 3.01 28.10 5.93
C THR A 265 3.63 27.04 4.99
N GLY A 266 2.97 25.97 4.56
CA GLY A 266 1.59 25.55 4.73
C GLY A 266 1.50 24.09 5.17
N ILE A 267 0.97 23.90 6.38
CA ILE A 267 0.02 22.82 6.61
C ILE A 267 -1.31 23.39 6.14
N LEU A 268 -1.78 22.99 4.95
CA LEU A 268 -3.20 23.11 4.67
C LEU A 268 -3.93 22.29 5.76
N PRO A 269 -4.97 22.82 6.42
CA PRO A 269 -5.83 21.99 7.23
C PRO A 269 -6.61 21.11 6.26
N ASP A 270 -6.06 19.93 5.98
CA ASP A 270 -6.62 18.94 5.07
C ASP A 270 -7.77 18.21 5.79
N GLY A 271 -8.77 18.98 6.23
CA GLY A 271 -9.95 18.52 6.95
C GLY A 271 -11.10 18.09 6.04
N LEU A 272 -10.96 18.27 4.72
CA LEU A 272 -12.02 18.00 3.74
C LEU A 272 -11.59 17.06 2.59
N SER A 273 -10.34 16.60 2.55
CA SER A 273 -9.84 15.59 1.59
C SER A 273 -9.79 14.17 2.17
N ALA A 274 -10.51 13.93 3.28
CA ALA A 274 -10.59 12.65 3.97
C ALA A 274 -11.33 11.61 3.10
N GLY A 275 -10.57 10.80 2.36
CA GLY A 275 -11.11 9.72 1.52
C GLY A 275 -10.42 9.56 0.17
N ILE A 276 -9.50 10.46 -0.18
CA ILE A 276 -8.76 10.36 -1.43
C ILE A 276 -7.43 9.67 -1.14
N SER A 277 -7.06 8.69 -1.98
CA SER A 277 -5.65 8.34 -2.26
C SER A 277 -4.80 9.61 -2.22
N SER A 278 -3.52 9.55 -1.79
CA SER A 278 -2.57 10.68 -1.84
C SER A 278 -2.95 11.69 -2.95
N PRO A 279 -3.15 13.00 -2.67
CA PRO A 279 -3.99 13.97 -3.42
C PRO A 279 -3.94 14.02 -4.98
N GLY A 280 -4.14 12.88 -5.66
CA GLY A 280 -3.80 12.71 -7.09
C GLY A 280 -3.76 11.25 -7.59
N GLY A 281 -4.25 10.28 -6.82
CA GLY A 281 -4.45 8.90 -7.31
C GLY A 281 -3.16 8.08 -7.48
N PRO A 282 -3.24 6.86 -8.05
CA PRO A 282 -2.09 5.95 -8.17
C PRO A 282 -0.97 6.47 -9.10
N PHE A 283 -1.26 7.53 -9.86
CA PHE A 283 -0.35 8.16 -10.83
C PHE A 283 0.37 9.38 -10.29
N GLN A 284 0.09 9.83 -9.05
CA GLN A 284 0.78 10.98 -8.47
C GLN A 284 2.10 10.58 -7.81
N SER A 285 3.19 11.18 -8.28
CA SER A 285 4.53 11.05 -7.70
C SER A 285 5.00 12.41 -7.21
N ALA A 286 5.11 12.58 -5.89
CA ALA A 286 5.62 13.81 -5.27
C ALA A 286 7.08 14.12 -5.65
N SER A 287 7.83 13.13 -6.16
CA SER A 287 9.22 13.29 -6.58
C SER A 287 9.38 13.41 -8.09
N HIS A 288 8.30 13.41 -8.89
CA HIS A 288 8.32 13.42 -10.36
C HIS A 288 9.17 12.31 -11.01
N LEU A 289 9.50 11.25 -10.26
CA LEU A 289 10.26 10.10 -10.73
C LEU A 289 9.31 8.92 -10.97
N PRO A 290 9.57 8.07 -11.98
CA PRO A 290 8.80 6.85 -12.20
C PRO A 290 8.73 6.02 -10.92
N THR A 291 7.51 5.61 -10.56
CA THR A 291 7.20 4.88 -9.32
C THR A 291 7.20 3.35 -9.51
N TYR A 292 7.92 2.86 -10.53
CA TYR A 292 8.06 1.45 -10.79
C TYR A 292 9.33 0.91 -10.08
N TYR A 293 9.13 -0.11 -9.25
CA TYR A 293 10.20 -0.90 -8.66
C TYR A 293 10.03 -2.34 -9.16
N PRO A 294 11.14 -3.06 -9.42
CA PRO A 294 11.06 -4.46 -9.81
C PRO A 294 10.41 -5.30 -8.68
N PRO A 295 9.78 -6.44 -9.01
CA PRO A 295 9.26 -7.35 -7.99
C PRO A 295 10.36 -7.73 -6.98
N PRO A 296 10.08 -7.71 -5.66
CA PRO A 296 11.08 -8.06 -4.66
C PRO A 296 11.47 -9.55 -4.76
N PRO A 297 12.68 -9.92 -4.29
CA PRO A 297 13.10 -11.31 -4.20
C PRO A 297 12.05 -12.17 -3.48
N PRO A 298 11.69 -13.35 -4.03
CA PRO A 298 10.62 -14.16 -3.50
C PRO A 298 10.95 -14.69 -2.10
N GLN A 299 10.13 -14.27 -1.14
CA GLN A 299 10.06 -14.83 0.21
C GLN A 299 8.80 -15.67 0.31
N TYR A 300 8.81 -16.71 1.14
CA TYR A 300 7.71 -17.66 1.24
C TYR A 300 7.14 -17.67 2.65
N THR A 301 5.83 -17.87 2.72
CA THR A 301 5.07 -18.09 3.95
C THR A 301 4.09 -19.24 3.73
N PHE A 302 3.35 -19.58 4.79
CA PHE A 302 2.31 -20.59 4.76
C PHE A 302 0.98 -19.98 5.19
N THR A 303 -0.04 -20.14 4.36
CA THR A 303 -1.44 -19.87 4.72
C THR A 303 -2.23 -21.15 4.49
N ASN A 304 -3.01 -21.59 5.48
CA ASN A 304 -3.79 -22.83 5.39
C ASN A 304 -2.97 -24.06 4.96
N HIS A 305 -1.74 -24.20 5.50
CA HIS A 305 -0.79 -25.27 5.16
C HIS A 305 -0.26 -25.28 3.71
N ILE A 306 -0.53 -24.23 2.93
CA ILE A 306 -0.05 -24.10 1.55
C ILE A 306 1.15 -23.15 1.53
N ARG A 307 2.27 -23.59 0.95
CA ARG A 307 3.45 -22.75 0.75
C ARG A 307 3.28 -21.84 -0.46
N HIS A 308 3.33 -20.53 -0.26
CA HIS A 308 3.21 -19.54 -1.32
C HIS A 308 4.17 -18.35 -1.07
N PRO A 309 4.48 -17.53 -2.10
CA PRO A 309 5.21 -16.30 -1.88
C PRO A 309 4.42 -15.37 -0.96
N ILE A 310 5.13 -14.55 -0.19
CA ILE A 310 4.52 -13.43 0.55
C ILE A 310 3.78 -12.54 -0.46
N ARG A 311 2.52 -12.25 -0.15
CA ARG A 311 1.63 -11.49 -1.04
C ARG A 311 1.73 -10.00 -0.71
N PRO A 312 1.79 -9.12 -1.72
CA PRO A 312 1.69 -7.70 -1.47
C PRO A 312 0.32 -7.39 -0.85
N ARG A 313 0.29 -6.42 0.08
CA ARG A 313 -0.97 -5.94 0.64
C ARG A 313 -1.88 -5.38 -0.48
N PRO A 314 -3.17 -5.76 -0.50
CA PRO A 314 -4.14 -5.17 -1.42
C PRO A 314 -4.37 -3.66 -1.18
N PRO A 315 -5.03 -2.97 -2.13
CA PRO A 315 -5.49 -1.59 -1.93
C PRO A 315 -6.40 -1.48 -0.70
N ARG A 316 -6.45 -0.30 -0.08
CA ARG A 316 -7.25 -0.08 1.12
C ARG A 316 -8.74 0.01 0.83
N GLN A 317 -9.56 -0.14 1.86
CA GLN A 317 -11.00 0.14 1.78
C GLN A 317 -11.27 1.52 1.14
N GLY A 318 -12.15 1.55 0.14
CA GLY A 318 -12.50 2.74 -0.64
C GLY A 318 -11.50 3.12 -1.74
N GLU A 319 -10.29 2.54 -1.75
CA GLU A 319 -9.24 2.91 -2.71
C GLU A 319 -9.55 2.36 -4.11
N THR A 320 -9.50 3.25 -5.11
CA THR A 320 -9.59 2.87 -6.53
C THR A 320 -8.21 2.42 -7.02
N PHE A 321 -8.13 1.17 -7.48
CA PHE A 321 -6.88 0.55 -7.90
C PHE A 321 -6.76 0.36 -9.41
N TYR A 322 -7.86 0.55 -10.14
CA TYR A 322 -7.88 0.49 -11.60
C TYR A 322 -8.89 1.50 -12.15
N THR A 323 -8.53 2.16 -13.25
CA THR A 323 -9.39 3.12 -13.96
C THR A 323 -9.04 3.13 -15.44
N ARG A 324 -10.06 3.17 -16.29
CA ARG A 324 -9.90 3.30 -17.73
C ARG A 324 -11.14 3.93 -18.36
N TYR A 325 -10.95 4.85 -19.30
CA TYR A 325 -12.04 5.30 -20.15
C TYR A 325 -12.36 4.25 -21.21
N ILE A 326 -13.64 4.03 -21.48
CA ILE A 326 -14.15 3.06 -22.45
C ILE A 326 -14.82 3.82 -23.60
N PRO A 327 -14.10 4.09 -24.70
CA PRO A 327 -14.64 4.87 -25.82
C PRO A 327 -15.96 4.32 -26.37
N SER A 328 -16.11 3.00 -26.51
CA SER A 328 -17.33 2.39 -27.08
C SER A 328 -18.58 2.56 -26.22
N LEU A 329 -18.41 2.87 -24.92
CA LEU A 329 -19.49 3.06 -23.96
C LEU A 329 -19.55 4.49 -23.44
N GLU A 330 -18.64 5.36 -23.89
CA GLU A 330 -18.47 6.75 -23.46
C GLU A 330 -18.38 6.97 -21.94
N SER A 331 -17.95 5.94 -21.20
CA SER A 331 -17.93 5.92 -19.73
C SER A 331 -16.58 5.54 -19.17
N TRP A 332 -16.29 6.02 -17.96
CA TRP A 332 -15.17 5.55 -17.15
C TRP A 332 -15.54 4.25 -16.44
N LEU A 333 -14.71 3.23 -16.62
CA LEU A 333 -14.73 2.01 -15.81
C LEU A 333 -13.66 2.12 -14.73
N SER A 334 -14.03 1.88 -13.47
CA SER A 334 -13.09 1.79 -12.36
C SER A 334 -13.37 0.59 -11.47
N PHE A 335 -12.34 0.14 -10.75
CA PHE A 335 -12.46 -0.84 -9.68
C PHE A 335 -11.87 -0.29 -8.39
N ARG A 336 -12.60 -0.45 -7.29
CA ARG A 336 -12.20 -0.02 -5.97
C ARG A 336 -12.52 -1.06 -4.92
N VAL A 337 -11.81 -1.06 -3.80
CA VAL A 337 -12.15 -1.94 -2.67
C VAL A 337 -13.39 -1.35 -1.96
N PRO A 338 -14.42 -2.17 -1.63
CA PRO A 338 -15.56 -1.71 -0.85
C PRO A 338 -15.14 -1.30 0.58
N SER A 339 -15.95 -0.46 1.22
CA SER A 339 -15.70 0.07 2.56
C SER A 339 -16.77 -0.37 3.55
N LEU A 340 -16.35 -0.70 4.79
CA LEU A 340 -17.25 -0.89 5.93
C LEU A 340 -17.77 0.43 6.50
N SER A 341 -17.30 1.58 6.00
CA SER A 341 -17.77 2.88 6.42
C SER A 341 -19.28 3.00 6.23
N PRO A 342 -20.03 3.53 7.23
CA PRO A 342 -21.45 3.81 7.07
C PRO A 342 -21.68 4.96 6.08
N ARG A 343 -20.65 5.76 5.77
CA ARG A 343 -20.73 6.86 4.80
C ARG A 343 -20.40 6.34 3.40
N PRO A 344 -21.09 6.82 2.36
CA PRO A 344 -20.76 6.51 0.98
C PRO A 344 -19.32 6.89 0.64
N VAL A 345 -18.65 6.04 -0.14
CA VAL A 345 -17.31 6.33 -0.64
C VAL A 345 -17.37 7.48 -1.67
N PRO A 346 -16.59 8.56 -1.49
CA PRO A 346 -16.56 9.67 -2.45
C PRO A 346 -16.12 9.20 -3.85
N HIS A 347 -16.71 9.78 -4.89
CA HIS A 347 -16.31 9.53 -6.27
C HIS A 347 -15.40 10.66 -6.78
N VAL A 348 -14.30 10.30 -7.45
CA VAL A 348 -13.47 11.25 -8.18
C VAL A 348 -14.02 11.38 -9.59
N SER A 349 -14.78 12.45 -9.86
CA SER A 349 -15.27 12.72 -11.21
C SER A 349 -14.12 13.19 -12.11
N PHE A 350 -13.71 12.35 -13.05
CA PHE A 350 -12.78 12.71 -14.12
C PHE A 350 -13.55 13.47 -15.21
N ALA A 351 -13.91 14.72 -14.96
CA ALA A 351 -14.51 15.57 -15.99
C ALA A 351 -13.47 15.84 -17.10
N THR A 352 -13.84 15.53 -18.34
CA THR A 352 -13.09 15.92 -19.53
C THR A 352 -13.33 17.41 -19.78
N ASN A 353 -12.34 18.25 -19.49
CA ASN A 353 -12.37 19.67 -19.88
C ASN A 353 -12.28 19.77 -21.42
N GLY A 354 -13.42 19.70 -22.09
CA GLY A 354 -13.60 20.19 -23.45
C GLY A 354 -14.23 21.57 -23.40
N ASN A 355 -13.44 22.64 -23.49
CA ASN A 355 -13.70 23.74 -24.42
C ASN A 355 -12.59 24.81 -24.43
N SER A 356 -12.31 25.20 -25.68
CA SER A 356 -11.33 26.12 -26.23
C SER A 356 -11.22 27.50 -25.55
N MET A 357 -10.00 28.05 -25.62
CA MET A 357 -9.67 29.48 -25.62
C MET A 357 -10.73 30.34 -26.33
N GLY A 358 -11.13 31.44 -25.70
CA GLY A 358 -11.96 32.49 -26.30
C GLY A 358 -11.79 33.81 -25.56
N LEU A 359 -11.27 34.82 -26.27
CA LEU A 359 -11.05 36.22 -25.85
C LEU A 359 -12.36 36.93 -25.46
N PRO A 360 -12.31 38.01 -24.64
CA PRO A 360 -13.49 38.80 -24.31
C PRO A 360 -13.74 39.91 -25.36
N ALA A 361 -14.98 40.03 -25.82
CA ALA A 361 -15.47 41.21 -26.54
C ALA A 361 -16.81 41.67 -25.93
N PRO A 362 -17.14 42.98 -26.01
CA PRO A 362 -17.80 43.70 -24.94
C PRO A 362 -19.33 43.68 -25.00
N ALA A 363 -19.92 43.93 -23.83
CA ALA A 363 -21.34 43.97 -23.58
C ALA A 363 -22.07 45.05 -24.40
N ALA A 364 -23.11 44.62 -25.11
CA ALA A 364 -24.24 45.45 -25.48
C ALA A 364 -25.53 44.71 -25.08
N ALA A 365 -26.50 45.52 -24.64
CA ALA A 365 -27.61 45.15 -23.79
C ALA A 365 -28.73 44.34 -24.47
N ALA A 366 -29.56 43.74 -23.59
CA ALA A 366 -31.00 43.52 -23.67
C ALA A 366 -31.50 42.06 -23.69
N SER A 367 -32.13 41.73 -22.55
CA SER A 367 -33.41 41.03 -22.37
C SER A 367 -33.59 39.55 -22.73
N THR A 368 -34.00 38.84 -21.67
CA THR A 368 -34.97 37.73 -21.57
C THR A 368 -34.56 36.31 -21.96
N SER A 369 -34.82 35.42 -20.99
CA SER A 369 -34.81 33.95 -21.00
C SER A 369 -33.50 33.27 -21.43
N ASP A 370 -32.73 32.74 -20.47
CA ASP A 370 -32.53 31.29 -20.35
C ASP A 370 -31.62 30.89 -19.17
N ARG A 371 -31.84 29.65 -18.73
CA ARG A 371 -31.00 28.72 -17.94
C ARG A 371 -29.64 29.23 -17.39
N PRO A 372 -29.35 29.10 -16.08
CA PRO A 372 -28.01 29.32 -15.58
C PRO A 372 -27.07 28.18 -16.01
N ILE A 373 -26.06 28.57 -16.80
CA ILE A 373 -24.86 27.80 -17.11
C ILE A 373 -24.25 27.31 -15.79
N SER A 374 -24.24 25.99 -15.60
CA SER A 374 -23.73 25.35 -14.38
C SER A 374 -22.20 25.27 -14.42
N VAL A 375 -21.56 26.17 -13.68
CA VAL A 375 -20.16 26.03 -13.24
C VAL A 375 -20.05 24.75 -12.43
N ALA A 376 -18.97 23.97 -12.63
CA ALA A 376 -18.68 22.69 -11.98
C ALA A 376 -19.11 22.67 -10.50
N THR A 377 -20.31 22.17 -10.25
CA THR A 377 -20.87 22.07 -8.90
C THR A 377 -20.09 20.98 -8.19
N LEU A 378 -19.30 21.37 -7.19
CA LEU A 378 -18.89 20.44 -6.13
C LEU A 378 -20.14 19.65 -5.71
N PRO A 379 -20.09 18.31 -5.64
CA PRO A 379 -21.27 17.53 -5.27
C PRO A 379 -21.83 18.08 -3.96
N THR A 380 -23.05 18.62 -4.01
CA THR A 380 -23.70 19.20 -2.84
C THR A 380 -23.86 18.12 -1.77
N LEU A 381 -23.90 18.52 -0.49
CA LEU A 381 -24.14 17.58 0.63
C LEU A 381 -25.39 16.70 0.39
N SER A 382 -26.37 17.20 -0.34
CA SER A 382 -27.56 16.46 -0.79
C SER A 382 -27.23 15.28 -1.72
N SER A 383 -26.31 15.43 -2.69
CA SER A 383 -25.86 14.35 -3.59
C SER A 383 -24.96 13.31 -2.91
N PHE A 384 -24.50 13.56 -1.69
CA PHE A 384 -23.84 12.56 -0.84
C PHE A 384 -24.86 11.75 -0.03
N ASN A 385 -25.95 12.35 0.43
CA ASN A 385 -26.99 11.67 1.21
C ASN A 385 -27.89 10.74 0.39
N GLU A 386 -27.96 10.89 -0.94
CA GLU A 386 -28.72 9.97 -1.81
C GLU A 386 -27.99 8.65 -2.10
N ARG A 387 -26.69 8.55 -1.79
CA ARG A 387 -25.90 7.35 -2.09
C ARG A 387 -25.98 6.35 -0.95
N SER A 388 -26.30 5.10 -1.26
CA SER A 388 -26.25 4.00 -0.31
C SER A 388 -24.81 3.69 0.11
N SER A 389 -24.62 3.20 1.33
CA SER A 389 -23.31 2.66 1.74
C SER A 389 -22.96 1.42 0.93
N ASP A 390 -21.67 1.05 0.88
CA ASP A 390 -21.25 -0.17 0.16
C ASP A 390 -21.87 -1.43 0.77
N LEU A 391 -22.04 -1.44 2.09
CA LEU A 391 -22.71 -2.52 2.80
C LEU A 391 -24.18 -2.64 2.38
N ASP A 392 -24.89 -1.52 2.20
CA ASP A 392 -26.28 -1.52 1.73
C ASP A 392 -26.39 -2.03 0.29
N LEU A 393 -25.45 -1.63 -0.59
CA LEU A 393 -25.40 -2.10 -1.97
C LEU A 393 -25.13 -3.62 -2.02
N LEU A 394 -24.17 -4.10 -1.24
CA LEU A 394 -23.87 -5.53 -1.15
C LEU A 394 -25.06 -6.33 -0.62
N HIS A 395 -25.70 -5.85 0.44
CA HIS A 395 -26.93 -6.45 0.99
C HIS A 395 -28.05 -6.50 -0.06
N LYS A 396 -28.27 -5.41 -0.80
CA LYS A 396 -29.25 -5.37 -1.91
C LYS A 396 -28.93 -6.42 -2.97
N TRP A 397 -27.68 -6.47 -3.44
CA TRP A 397 -27.29 -7.37 -4.53
C TRP A 397 -27.31 -8.85 -4.12
N MET A 398 -26.85 -9.19 -2.92
CA MET A 398 -26.84 -10.58 -2.45
C MET A 398 -28.24 -11.14 -2.20
N ASN A 399 -29.22 -10.28 -1.90
CA ASN A 399 -30.62 -10.66 -1.75
C ASN A 399 -31.42 -10.71 -3.07
N ASP A 400 -30.83 -10.27 -4.19
CA ASP A 400 -31.47 -10.44 -5.50
C ASP A 400 -31.57 -11.95 -5.84
N PRO A 401 -32.77 -12.50 -6.14
CA PRO A 401 -32.96 -13.93 -6.39
C PRO A 401 -32.05 -14.53 -7.47
N ARG A 402 -31.67 -13.73 -8.49
CA ARG A 402 -30.76 -14.14 -9.56
C ARG A 402 -29.33 -14.25 -9.05
N VAL A 403 -28.88 -13.31 -8.21
CA VAL A 403 -27.54 -13.35 -7.61
C VAL A 403 -27.46 -14.47 -6.58
N ASN A 404 -28.47 -14.56 -5.70
CA ASN A 404 -28.52 -15.55 -4.63
C ASN A 404 -28.52 -17.00 -5.16
N ARG A 405 -29.11 -17.26 -6.34
CA ARG A 405 -29.04 -18.60 -6.97
C ARG A 405 -27.61 -19.06 -7.25
N ALA A 406 -26.69 -18.12 -7.52
CA ALA A 406 -25.29 -18.42 -7.80
C ALA A 406 -24.40 -18.31 -6.55
N TRP A 407 -24.67 -17.35 -5.66
CA TRP A 407 -23.83 -17.04 -4.50
C TRP A 407 -24.32 -17.65 -3.18
N GLY A 408 -25.63 -17.83 -2.98
CA GLY A 408 -26.19 -18.43 -1.77
C GLY A 408 -26.09 -17.55 -0.51
N GLU A 409 -25.84 -16.25 -0.67
CA GLU A 409 -25.54 -15.31 0.41
C GLU A 409 -26.69 -14.34 0.77
N ALA A 410 -27.94 -14.65 0.41
CA ALA A 410 -29.10 -13.89 0.88
C ALA A 410 -29.25 -14.00 2.42
N GLY A 411 -29.79 -12.94 3.04
CA GLY A 411 -29.95 -12.85 4.48
C GLY A 411 -30.00 -11.42 5.00
N PRO A 412 -30.10 -11.25 6.33
CA PRO A 412 -30.15 -9.93 6.97
C PRO A 412 -28.82 -9.20 6.83
N LYS A 413 -28.82 -7.87 6.95
CA LYS A 413 -27.67 -6.99 6.72
C LYS A 413 -26.42 -7.38 7.52
N GLU A 414 -26.58 -7.92 8.72
CA GLU A 414 -25.50 -8.44 9.58
C GLU A 414 -24.72 -9.57 8.89
N ARG A 415 -25.40 -10.41 8.09
CA ARG A 415 -24.75 -11.46 7.29
C ARG A 415 -23.80 -10.85 6.27
N GLN A 416 -24.21 -9.80 5.54
CA GLN A 416 -23.33 -9.14 4.56
C GLN A 416 -22.25 -8.30 5.22
N LYS A 417 -22.50 -7.77 6.43
CA LYS A 417 -21.45 -7.11 7.21
C LYS A 417 -20.34 -8.10 7.53
N LYS A 418 -20.70 -9.25 8.10
CA LYS A 418 -19.75 -10.33 8.41
C LYS A 418 -19.06 -10.86 7.16
N PHE A 419 -19.81 -11.11 6.07
CA PHE A 419 -19.25 -11.52 4.79
C PHE A 419 -18.19 -10.53 4.30
N LEU A 420 -18.45 -9.23 4.35
CA LEU A 420 -17.50 -8.22 3.92
C LEU A 420 -16.29 -8.12 4.86
N GLU A 421 -16.48 -8.24 6.18
CA GLU A 421 -15.40 -8.31 7.17
C GLU A 421 -14.48 -9.52 6.92
N ASP A 422 -15.05 -10.69 6.65
CA ASP A 422 -14.32 -11.92 6.31
C ASP A 422 -13.53 -11.75 5.00
N CYS A 423 -14.14 -11.16 3.97
CA CYS A 423 -13.47 -10.87 2.70
C CYS A 423 -12.33 -9.85 2.85
N LEU A 424 -12.50 -8.81 3.68
CA LEU A 424 -11.46 -7.80 3.95
C LEU A 424 -10.32 -8.36 4.81
N SER A 425 -10.59 -9.36 5.63
CA SER A 425 -9.62 -10.05 6.50
C SER A 425 -8.94 -11.24 5.82
N SER A 426 -9.41 -11.63 4.64
CA SER A 426 -8.81 -12.69 3.83
C SER A 426 -7.38 -12.33 3.43
N ARG A 427 -6.45 -13.29 3.55
CA ARG A 427 -5.04 -13.12 3.16
C ARG A 427 -4.79 -13.47 1.69
N HIS A 428 -5.62 -14.31 1.10
CA HIS A 428 -5.43 -14.79 -0.27
C HIS A 428 -6.34 -14.10 -1.29
N SER A 429 -7.35 -13.35 -0.85
CA SER A 429 -8.32 -12.65 -1.70
C SER A 429 -8.61 -11.25 -1.17
N PHE A 430 -9.13 -10.38 -2.03
CA PHE A 430 -9.70 -9.11 -1.60
C PHE A 430 -10.95 -8.76 -2.43
N PRO A 431 -11.93 -8.09 -1.82
CA PRO A 431 -13.16 -7.69 -2.50
C PRO A 431 -12.93 -6.43 -3.35
N ALA A 432 -13.68 -6.32 -4.44
CA ALA A 432 -13.69 -5.16 -5.32
C ALA A 432 -15.11 -4.84 -5.79
N PHE A 433 -15.44 -3.56 -5.87
CA PHE A 433 -16.60 -3.05 -6.57
C PHE A 433 -16.17 -2.50 -7.93
N GLY A 434 -16.87 -2.92 -8.99
CA GLY A 434 -16.78 -2.28 -10.29
C GLY A 434 -17.71 -1.08 -10.34
N CYS A 435 -17.26 0.02 -10.92
CA CYS A 435 -17.99 1.26 -11.04
C CYS A 435 -17.99 1.79 -12.48
N TRP A 436 -19.14 2.25 -12.96
CA TRP A 436 -19.29 3.01 -14.20
C TRP A 436 -19.57 4.47 -13.86
N ASP A 437 -18.68 5.37 -14.27
CA ASP A 437 -18.73 6.81 -13.93
C ASP A 437 -18.94 7.04 -12.42
N GLY A 438 -18.35 6.14 -11.61
CA GLY A 438 -18.45 6.17 -10.15
C GLY A 438 -19.62 5.43 -9.53
N LYS A 439 -20.61 5.02 -10.33
CA LYS A 439 -21.76 4.25 -9.86
C LYS A 439 -21.38 2.77 -9.72
N PRO A 440 -21.38 2.18 -8.51
CA PRO A 440 -21.10 0.77 -8.33
C PRO A 440 -22.14 -0.10 -9.04
N PHE A 441 -21.71 -1.15 -9.73
CA PHE A 441 -22.59 -2.02 -10.51
C PHE A 441 -22.46 -3.52 -10.18
N GLY A 442 -21.32 -3.92 -9.62
CA GLY A 442 -21.00 -5.32 -9.38
C GLY A 442 -19.93 -5.50 -8.33
N TYR A 443 -19.92 -6.69 -7.75
CA TYR A 443 -18.94 -7.14 -6.77
C TYR A 443 -18.06 -8.22 -7.40
N PHE A 444 -16.78 -8.17 -7.07
CA PHE A 444 -15.74 -9.00 -7.61
C PHE A 444 -14.80 -9.41 -6.48
N GLU A 445 -14.17 -10.56 -6.60
CA GLU A 445 -13.05 -10.95 -5.74
C GLU A 445 -11.86 -11.26 -6.63
N VAL A 446 -10.71 -10.69 -6.30
CA VAL A 446 -9.45 -11.03 -6.97
C VAL A 446 -8.60 -11.81 -5.98
N TYR A 447 -8.27 -13.06 -6.31
CA TYR A 447 -7.64 -13.97 -5.36
C TYR A 447 -6.41 -14.67 -5.94
N TRP A 448 -5.60 -15.28 -5.08
CA TRP A 448 -4.47 -16.14 -5.44
C TRP A 448 -4.95 -17.59 -5.52
N VAL A 449 -4.94 -18.18 -6.72
CA VAL A 449 -5.56 -19.51 -6.95
C VAL A 449 -4.91 -20.59 -6.10
N LYS A 450 -3.58 -20.53 -5.95
CA LYS A 450 -2.80 -21.52 -5.21
C LYS A 450 -3.29 -21.71 -3.76
N GLU A 451 -3.74 -20.63 -3.13
CA GLU A 451 -4.21 -20.63 -1.72
C GLU A 451 -5.71 -20.91 -1.60
N ASP A 452 -6.45 -20.69 -2.69
CA ASP A 452 -7.90 -20.82 -2.72
C ASP A 452 -8.37 -22.30 -2.74
N LYS A 453 -9.66 -22.51 -2.45
CA LYS A 453 -10.33 -23.81 -2.57
C LYS A 453 -10.16 -24.41 -3.96
N LEU A 454 -10.20 -23.58 -5.02
CA LEU A 454 -9.92 -24.04 -6.38
C LEU A 454 -8.53 -24.66 -6.50
N GLY A 455 -7.50 -24.01 -5.92
CA GLY A 455 -6.14 -24.50 -6.00
C GLY A 455 -5.93 -25.85 -5.34
N ARG A 456 -6.66 -26.13 -4.25
CA ARG A 456 -6.63 -27.44 -3.58
C ARG A 456 -7.16 -28.56 -4.47
N LEU A 457 -8.13 -28.28 -5.35
CA LEU A 457 -8.70 -29.26 -6.27
C LEU A 457 -7.82 -29.49 -7.51
N LEU A 458 -7.08 -28.46 -7.94
CA LEU A 458 -6.18 -28.55 -9.10
C LEU A 458 -4.82 -29.21 -8.79
N GLY A 459 -4.45 -29.30 -7.51
CA GLY A 459 -3.24 -29.97 -7.06
C GLY A 459 -1.95 -29.13 -7.19
N GLY A 460 -0.79 -29.79 -7.10
CA GLY A 460 0.51 -29.15 -6.88
C GLY A 460 1.17 -28.44 -8.07
N GLY A 461 0.53 -28.40 -9.24
CA GLY A 461 1.10 -27.83 -10.48
C GLY A 461 0.79 -26.34 -10.72
N LEU A 462 0.16 -25.66 -9.76
CA LEU A 462 -0.22 -24.26 -9.94
C LEU A 462 0.94 -23.29 -9.78
N ASP A 463 1.00 -22.33 -10.69
CA ASP A 463 1.95 -21.23 -10.59
C ASP A 463 1.71 -20.41 -9.32
N ASN A 464 2.80 -19.92 -8.73
CA ASN A 464 2.77 -19.16 -7.49
C ASN A 464 2.00 -17.84 -7.63
N HIS A 465 1.93 -17.26 -8.81
CA HIS A 465 1.33 -15.96 -9.08
C HIS A 465 0.02 -16.09 -9.87
N CYS A 466 -0.53 -17.29 -10.05
CA CYS A 466 -1.82 -17.49 -10.69
C CYS A 466 -2.93 -16.75 -9.93
N ARG A 467 -3.69 -15.91 -10.65
CA ARG A 467 -4.81 -15.11 -10.13
C ARG A 467 -6.13 -15.73 -10.49
N GLY A 468 -7.13 -15.54 -9.65
CA GLY A 468 -8.50 -15.95 -9.91
C GLY A 468 -9.48 -14.80 -9.72
N LEU A 469 -10.65 -14.94 -10.35
CA LEU A 469 -11.74 -13.97 -10.28
C LEU A 469 -13.06 -14.62 -9.88
N HIS A 470 -13.71 -14.12 -8.83
CA HIS A 470 -15.15 -14.33 -8.62
C HIS A 470 -15.89 -13.06 -8.99
N VAL A 471 -17.06 -13.19 -9.60
CA VAL A 471 -17.75 -12.04 -10.21
C VAL A 471 -19.25 -12.11 -9.98
N LEU A 472 -19.86 -10.96 -9.71
CA LEU A 472 -21.30 -10.77 -9.73
C LEU A 472 -21.64 -9.37 -10.25
N VAL A 473 -22.64 -9.32 -11.13
CA VAL A 473 -23.25 -8.06 -11.55
C VAL A 473 -24.56 -7.91 -10.80
N GLY A 474 -24.62 -6.92 -9.91
CA GLY A 474 -25.77 -6.63 -9.06
C GLY A 474 -26.82 -5.83 -9.82
N GLU A 475 -26.41 -4.70 -10.41
CA GLU A 475 -27.30 -3.78 -11.10
C GLU A 475 -27.69 -4.27 -12.50
N ASN A 476 -28.99 -4.28 -12.79
CA ASN A 476 -29.51 -4.82 -14.05
C ASN A 476 -29.14 -3.98 -15.27
N GLU A 477 -29.07 -2.65 -15.12
CA GLU A 477 -28.72 -1.72 -16.20
C GLU A 477 -27.29 -1.95 -16.73
N PHE A 478 -26.38 -2.51 -15.93
CA PHE A 478 -24.98 -2.76 -16.29
C PHE A 478 -24.70 -4.17 -16.81
N ARG A 479 -25.76 -4.90 -17.19
CA ARG A 479 -25.66 -6.23 -17.80
C ARG A 479 -25.56 -6.13 -19.33
N GLY A 480 -24.98 -7.17 -19.93
CA GLY A 480 -24.95 -7.35 -21.38
C GLY A 480 -23.58 -7.78 -21.89
N PRO A 481 -23.50 -8.50 -23.03
CA PRO A 481 -22.24 -9.00 -23.58
C PRO A 481 -21.24 -7.88 -23.86
N HIS A 482 -21.73 -6.72 -24.33
CA HIS A 482 -20.92 -5.54 -24.61
C HIS A 482 -20.19 -4.99 -23.36
N ARG A 483 -20.77 -5.12 -22.16
CA ARG A 483 -20.15 -4.71 -20.89
C ARG A 483 -19.28 -5.83 -20.29
N VAL A 484 -19.71 -7.09 -20.39
CA VAL A 484 -18.98 -8.26 -19.84
C VAL A 484 -17.56 -8.34 -20.37
N LYS A 485 -17.38 -8.27 -21.69
CA LYS A 485 -16.05 -8.31 -22.31
C LYS A 485 -15.14 -7.17 -21.81
N VAL A 486 -15.71 -6.00 -21.49
CA VAL A 486 -14.95 -4.80 -21.10
C VAL A 486 -14.49 -4.88 -19.65
N TRP A 487 -15.39 -5.17 -18.71
CA TRP A 487 -15.00 -5.26 -17.31
C TRP A 487 -14.14 -6.50 -17.02
N LEU A 488 -14.38 -7.62 -17.71
CA LEU A 488 -13.60 -8.84 -17.53
C LEU A 488 -12.16 -8.65 -18.02
N SER A 489 -11.98 -8.14 -19.24
CA SER A 489 -10.64 -7.87 -19.77
C SER A 489 -9.89 -6.81 -18.96
N SER A 490 -10.61 -5.89 -18.30
CA SER A 490 -10.02 -4.89 -17.40
C SER A 490 -9.53 -5.48 -16.08
N LEU A 491 -10.24 -6.45 -15.50
CA LEU A 491 -9.76 -7.18 -14.31
C LEU A 491 -8.55 -8.06 -14.63
N VAL A 492 -8.57 -8.71 -15.79
CA VAL A 492 -7.42 -9.47 -16.32
C VAL A 492 -6.21 -8.53 -16.52
N HIS A 493 -6.44 -7.37 -17.14
CA HIS A 493 -5.40 -6.37 -17.32
C HIS A 493 -4.82 -5.89 -15.98
N TYR A 494 -5.67 -5.63 -14.98
CA TYR A 494 -5.21 -5.34 -13.62
C TYR A 494 -4.32 -6.46 -13.06
N ALA A 495 -4.70 -7.73 -13.22
CA ALA A 495 -3.90 -8.86 -12.72
C ALA A 495 -2.48 -8.87 -13.33
N TRP A 496 -2.35 -8.58 -14.63
CA TRP A 496 -1.05 -8.47 -15.30
C TRP A 496 -0.21 -7.29 -14.81
N LEU A 497 -0.84 -6.16 -14.49
CA LEU A 497 -0.17 -4.95 -14.01
C LEU A 497 0.22 -5.03 -12.54
N ALA A 498 -0.58 -5.74 -11.73
CA ALA A 498 -0.40 -5.82 -10.28
C ALA A 498 0.86 -6.60 -9.89
N ASP A 499 1.17 -7.69 -10.60
CA ASP A 499 2.41 -8.44 -10.44
C ASP A 499 2.83 -9.00 -11.79
N SER A 500 3.98 -8.56 -12.29
CA SER A 500 4.50 -8.95 -13.60
C SER A 500 4.93 -10.42 -13.69
N ARG A 501 4.86 -11.19 -12.60
CA ARG A 501 5.06 -12.65 -12.59
C ARG A 501 3.75 -13.42 -12.76
N THR A 502 2.60 -12.74 -12.76
CA THR A 502 1.30 -13.35 -13.01
C THR A 502 1.24 -13.81 -14.46
N GLU A 503 1.21 -15.12 -14.69
CA GLU A 503 1.16 -15.70 -16.04
C GLU A 503 -0.22 -16.27 -16.41
N GLN A 504 -1.11 -16.44 -15.41
CA GLN A 504 -2.38 -17.14 -15.57
C GLN A 504 -3.49 -16.46 -14.77
N VAL A 505 -4.67 -16.32 -15.39
CA VAL A 505 -5.92 -15.94 -14.72
C VAL A 505 -6.95 -17.06 -14.87
N MET A 506 -7.62 -17.43 -13.78
CA MET A 506 -8.60 -18.52 -13.75
C MET A 506 -9.98 -18.08 -13.26
N LEU A 507 -11.01 -18.78 -13.72
CA LEU A 507 -12.38 -18.72 -13.21
C LEU A 507 -12.98 -20.12 -13.14
N GLU A 508 -13.90 -20.32 -12.20
CA GLU A 508 -14.57 -21.60 -11.96
C GLU A 508 -16.11 -21.48 -11.95
N PRO A 509 -16.75 -21.00 -13.05
CA PRO A 509 -18.20 -20.97 -13.12
C PRO A 509 -18.81 -22.37 -13.08
N ARG A 510 -20.07 -22.47 -12.63
CA ARG A 510 -20.84 -23.71 -12.74
C ARG A 510 -20.89 -24.19 -14.19
N VAL A 511 -20.79 -25.50 -14.39
CA VAL A 511 -20.80 -26.10 -15.75
C VAL A 511 -22.08 -25.83 -16.54
N ASP A 512 -23.21 -25.63 -15.84
CA ASP A 512 -24.51 -25.31 -16.42
C ASP A 512 -24.65 -23.83 -16.82
N ASN A 513 -23.72 -22.96 -16.42
CA ASN A 513 -23.70 -21.54 -16.81
C ASN A 513 -23.04 -21.35 -18.19
N THR A 514 -23.61 -22.01 -19.20
CA THR A 514 -23.12 -22.02 -20.59
C THR A 514 -22.97 -20.61 -21.17
N LYS A 515 -23.88 -19.69 -20.81
CA LYS A 515 -23.83 -18.28 -21.21
C LYS A 515 -22.55 -17.59 -20.75
N PHE A 516 -22.20 -17.74 -19.47
CA PHE A 516 -20.99 -17.11 -18.95
C PHE A 516 -19.72 -17.82 -19.46
N ILE A 517 -19.75 -19.15 -19.61
CA ILE A 517 -18.65 -19.90 -20.23
C ILE A 517 -18.38 -19.41 -21.67
N ASN A 518 -19.42 -19.10 -22.45
CA ASN A 518 -19.25 -18.55 -23.80
C ASN A 518 -18.63 -17.15 -23.77
N TYR A 519 -19.04 -16.26 -22.85
CA TYR A 519 -18.39 -14.97 -22.67
C TYR A 519 -16.91 -15.10 -22.30
N LEU A 520 -16.55 -16.09 -21.49
CA LEU A 520 -15.15 -16.37 -21.14
C LEU A 520 -14.37 -16.82 -22.39
N LYS A 521 -14.94 -17.69 -23.22
CA LYS A 521 -14.32 -18.11 -24.49
C LYS A 521 -14.11 -16.93 -25.45
N GLU A 522 -15.12 -16.07 -25.59
CA GLU A 522 -15.01 -14.84 -26.39
C GLU A 522 -13.95 -13.87 -25.86
N ALA A 523 -13.69 -13.89 -24.55
CA ALA A 523 -12.62 -13.12 -23.91
C ALA A 523 -11.24 -13.81 -23.94
N GLY A 524 -11.11 -14.96 -24.63
CA GLY A 524 -9.85 -15.69 -24.81
C GLY A 524 -9.58 -16.79 -23.79
N PHE A 525 -10.48 -17.04 -22.84
CA PHE A 525 -10.31 -18.15 -21.89
C PHE A 525 -10.63 -19.48 -22.58
N TYR A 526 -9.85 -20.52 -22.26
CA TYR A 526 -10.18 -21.89 -22.65
C TYR A 526 -10.58 -22.71 -21.44
N LYS A 527 -11.40 -23.75 -21.67
CA LYS A 527 -11.79 -24.70 -20.63
C LYS A 527 -10.66 -25.71 -20.46
N GLN A 528 -9.96 -25.64 -19.33
CA GLN A 528 -8.89 -26.57 -18.98
C GLN A 528 -9.45 -27.91 -18.51
N GLY A 529 -10.59 -27.91 -17.83
CA GLY A 529 -11.20 -29.11 -17.26
C GLY A 529 -12.44 -28.80 -16.43
N GLU A 530 -12.80 -29.71 -15.55
CA GLU A 530 -13.86 -29.53 -14.56
C GLU A 530 -13.41 -30.02 -13.18
N VAL A 531 -13.95 -29.40 -12.14
CA VAL A 531 -13.72 -29.80 -10.74
C VAL A 531 -15.03 -29.83 -9.97
N SER A 532 -15.12 -30.75 -9.02
CA SER A 532 -16.27 -30.91 -8.13
C SER A 532 -16.02 -30.22 -6.80
N PHE A 533 -16.74 -29.14 -6.53
CA PHE A 533 -16.87 -28.58 -5.19
C PHE A 533 -18.05 -29.24 -4.46
N PRO A 534 -18.09 -29.27 -3.12
CA PRO A 534 -19.20 -29.85 -2.37
C PRO A 534 -20.59 -29.29 -2.73
N HIS A 535 -20.64 -28.06 -3.24
CA HIS A 535 -21.87 -27.33 -3.57
C HIS A 535 -22.07 -27.09 -5.08
N LYS A 536 -21.11 -27.44 -5.95
CA LYS A 536 -21.21 -27.24 -7.41
C LYS A 536 -20.21 -28.05 -8.23
N GLN A 537 -20.61 -28.44 -9.44
CA GLN A 537 -19.69 -28.84 -10.51
C GLN A 537 -19.25 -27.60 -11.29
N SER A 538 -17.95 -27.35 -11.42
CA SER A 538 -17.41 -26.14 -12.03
C SER A 538 -16.53 -26.43 -13.25
N ALA A 539 -16.67 -25.61 -14.29
CA ALA A 539 -15.75 -25.60 -15.43
C ALA A 539 -14.55 -24.73 -15.08
N VAL A 540 -13.35 -25.29 -15.16
CA VAL A 540 -12.10 -24.55 -14.93
C VAL A 540 -11.75 -23.82 -16.22
N MET A 541 -11.89 -22.50 -16.20
CA MET A 541 -11.62 -21.61 -17.32
C MET A 541 -10.31 -20.88 -17.05
N LYS A 542 -9.39 -20.90 -18.01
CA LYS A 542 -8.04 -20.37 -17.87
C LYS A 542 -7.68 -19.45 -19.02
N LEU A 543 -6.99 -18.36 -18.72
CA LEU A 543 -6.39 -17.46 -19.69
C LEU A 543 -4.89 -17.35 -19.37
N ASP A 544 -4.06 -17.69 -20.35
CA ASP A 544 -2.61 -17.51 -20.28
C ASP A 544 -2.25 -16.10 -20.78
N ARG A 545 -1.25 -15.49 -20.13
CA ARG A 545 -0.81 -14.13 -20.43
C ARG A 545 -0.37 -13.95 -21.87
N GLU A 546 0.36 -14.93 -22.42
CA GLU A 546 0.85 -14.92 -23.80
C GLU A 546 -0.28 -14.83 -24.84
N SER A 547 -1.43 -15.44 -24.54
CA SER A 547 -2.61 -15.43 -25.41
C SER A 547 -3.43 -14.14 -25.31
N TRP A 548 -3.13 -13.28 -24.33
CA TRP A 548 -3.84 -12.02 -24.13
C TRP A 548 -3.17 -10.87 -24.86
N ILE A 549 -3.91 -10.17 -25.72
CA ILE A 549 -3.37 -9.11 -26.57
C ILE A 549 -3.51 -7.72 -25.94
N ALA A 550 -4.74 -7.35 -25.56
CA ALA A 550 -5.09 -6.01 -25.12
C ALA A 550 -6.43 -6.01 -24.37
N PRO A 551 -6.74 -4.97 -23.57
CA PRO A 551 -8.02 -4.89 -22.90
C PRO A 551 -9.11 -4.44 -23.89
N SER A 552 -10.31 -5.01 -23.80
CA SER A 552 -11.41 -4.75 -24.73
C SER A 552 -11.89 -3.31 -24.67
N ILE A 553 -12.13 -2.68 -25.83
CA ILE A 553 -12.58 -1.28 -26.01
C ILE A 553 -14.09 -1.16 -25.99
#